data_AF-A0A6A1QYD2-F1
#
_entry.id   AF-A0A6A1QYD2-F1
#
_cell.length_a   1.000
_cell.length_b   1.000
_cell.length_c   1.000
_cell.angle_alpha   90.00
_cell.angle_beta   90.00
_cell.angle_gamma   90.00
#
_symmetry.space_group_name_H-M   'P 1'
#
loop_
_entity.id
_entity.type
_entity.pdbx_description
1 polymer ?
#
loop_
_entity_poly.entity_id
_entity_poly.type
_entity_poly.pdbx_seq_one_letter_code
_entity_poly.pdbx_strand_id
1 'polypeptide(L)'
;MRTAQKIVDQSYYNAKDHKDKGLSIKRARTTLAKLNLDELDMSAKDQATIKAAIATLDQVAETFMKAHRIKAKQEKLRDERLAAAKKLVLASDFAKLSSVKDKVALIAMECFYRNEIHNVKTVFDAKYVLGHVFNTTLNEISYSLTKQIGDMNEPLENAWKKFQEKLPELYVKHAVVVANIENILATETKKI
;
A
#
# COMPACT_ATOMS: atom_id res chain seq x y z
N MET A 1 -16.03 6.19 -27.40
CA MET A 1 -16.32 5.48 -26.13
C MET A 1 -15.05 5.47 -25.26
N ARG A 2 -15.14 5.64 -23.93
CA ARG A 2 -13.94 5.60 -23.06
C ARG A 2 -13.36 4.18 -23.05
N THR A 3 -12.04 4.04 -23.15
CA THR A 3 -11.37 2.72 -23.08
C THR A 3 -11.34 2.20 -21.64
N ALA A 4 -11.22 0.88 -21.47
CA ALA A 4 -11.08 0.26 -20.14
C ALA A 4 -9.86 0.81 -19.38
N GLN A 5 -8.75 1.05 -20.08
CA GLN A 5 -7.54 1.64 -19.50
C GLN A 5 -7.80 3.06 -18.98
N LYS A 6 -8.48 3.91 -19.79
CA LYS A 6 -8.82 5.27 -19.36
C LYS A 6 -9.75 5.29 -18.14
N ILE A 7 -10.63 4.31 -18.00
CA ILE A 7 -11.45 4.16 -16.79
C ILE A 7 -10.57 3.79 -15.59
N VAL A 8 -9.64 2.84 -15.73
CA VAL A 8 -8.71 2.48 -14.65
C VAL A 8 -7.86 3.67 -14.20
N ASP A 9 -7.34 4.46 -15.15
CA ASP A 9 -6.42 5.56 -14.86
C ASP A 9 -7.13 6.78 -14.24
N GLN A 10 -8.41 7.00 -14.55
CA GLN A 10 -9.20 8.15 -14.09
C GLN A 10 -10.13 7.84 -12.91
N SER A 11 -10.15 6.60 -12.45
CA SER A 11 -11.08 6.12 -11.43
C SER A 11 -10.33 5.78 -10.14
N TYR A 12 -10.69 6.46 -9.04
CA TYR A 12 -10.16 6.19 -7.69
C TYR A 12 -10.67 4.89 -7.06
N TYR A 13 -11.31 4.02 -7.85
CA TYR A 13 -11.97 2.80 -7.39
C TYR A 13 -11.04 1.58 -7.45
N ASN A 14 -11.31 0.58 -6.60
CA ASN A 14 -10.59 -0.70 -6.58
C ASN A 14 -11.16 -1.68 -7.62
N ALA A 15 -10.52 -2.84 -7.80
CA ALA A 15 -11.01 -3.83 -8.77
C ALA A 15 -12.45 -4.30 -8.49
N LYS A 16 -12.86 -4.44 -7.23
CA LYS A 16 -14.21 -4.88 -6.85
C LYS A 16 -15.27 -3.88 -7.29
N ASP A 17 -15.04 -2.59 -7.12
CA ASP A 17 -15.99 -1.54 -7.51
C ASP A 17 -16.29 -1.56 -9.02
N HIS A 18 -15.26 -1.79 -9.85
CA HIS A 18 -15.44 -1.96 -11.30
C HIS A 18 -16.28 -3.20 -11.63
N LYS A 19 -16.08 -4.30 -10.90
CA LYS A 19 -16.88 -5.53 -11.04
C LYS A 19 -18.34 -5.27 -10.66
N ASP A 20 -18.59 -4.63 -9.53
CA ASP A 20 -19.93 -4.34 -9.03
C ASP A 20 -20.69 -3.42 -9.99
N LYS A 21 -20.02 -2.39 -10.53
CA LYS A 21 -20.60 -1.52 -11.55
C LYS A 21 -20.92 -2.27 -12.84
N GLY A 22 -20.00 -3.11 -13.32
CA GLY A 22 -20.23 -3.95 -14.50
C GLY A 22 -21.42 -4.90 -14.31
N LEU A 23 -21.53 -5.53 -13.14
CA LEU A 23 -22.65 -6.43 -12.80
C LEU A 23 -23.98 -5.68 -12.70
N SER A 24 -24.00 -4.49 -12.10
CA SER A 24 -25.19 -3.62 -12.04
C SER A 24 -25.72 -3.30 -13.45
N ILE A 25 -24.83 -2.95 -14.37
CA ILE A 25 -25.19 -2.65 -15.76
C ILE A 25 -25.70 -3.90 -16.49
N LYS A 26 -25.07 -5.08 -16.28
CA LYS A 26 -25.59 -6.35 -16.82
C LYS A 26 -26.99 -6.67 -16.31
N ARG A 27 -27.29 -6.38 -15.05
CA ARG A 27 -28.65 -6.55 -14.49
C ARG A 27 -29.65 -5.64 -15.18
N ALA A 28 -29.34 -4.34 -15.31
CA ALA A 28 -30.19 -3.39 -16.03
C ALA A 28 -30.44 -3.82 -17.48
N ARG A 29 -29.38 -4.25 -18.19
CA ARG A 29 -29.49 -4.84 -19.53
C ARG A 29 -30.41 -6.05 -19.56
N THR A 30 -30.25 -6.97 -18.61
CA THR A 30 -31.08 -8.19 -18.52
C THR A 30 -32.54 -7.85 -18.27
N THR A 31 -32.83 -6.85 -17.44
CA THR A 31 -34.19 -6.36 -17.21
C THR A 31 -34.80 -5.79 -18.48
N LEU A 32 -34.07 -4.96 -19.23
CA LEU A 32 -34.55 -4.41 -20.50
C LEU A 32 -34.76 -5.49 -21.57
N ALA A 33 -33.88 -6.49 -21.63
CA ALA A 33 -33.99 -7.59 -22.59
C ALA A 33 -35.15 -8.55 -22.29
N LYS A 34 -35.73 -8.49 -21.09
CA LYS A 34 -36.93 -9.26 -20.71
C LYS A 34 -38.23 -8.58 -21.13
N LEU A 35 -38.18 -7.32 -21.59
CA LEU A 35 -39.37 -6.64 -22.09
C LEU A 35 -39.80 -7.32 -23.38
N ASN A 36 -41.04 -7.80 -23.43
CA ASN A 36 -41.64 -8.28 -24.66
C ASN A 36 -42.07 -7.07 -25.50
N LEU A 37 -41.16 -6.57 -26.32
CA LEU A 37 -41.36 -5.31 -27.06
C LEU A 37 -42.50 -5.39 -28.09
N ASP A 38 -42.88 -6.61 -28.50
CA ASP A 38 -43.95 -6.87 -29.47
C ASP A 38 -45.35 -6.84 -28.84
N GLU A 39 -45.45 -6.98 -27.51
CA GLU A 39 -46.70 -6.86 -26.74
C GLU A 39 -46.93 -5.45 -26.18
N LEU A 40 -45.96 -4.55 -26.38
CA LEU A 40 -46.07 -3.16 -25.96
C LEU A 40 -46.58 -2.32 -27.13
N ASP A 41 -47.55 -1.43 -26.87
CA ASP A 41 -48.02 -0.44 -27.84
C ASP A 41 -46.93 0.63 -28.05
N MET A 42 -45.97 0.32 -28.93
CA MET A 42 -44.81 1.17 -29.20
C MET A 42 -44.59 1.33 -30.70
N SER A 43 -44.02 2.47 -31.09
CA SER A 43 -43.56 2.64 -32.46
C SER A 43 -42.33 1.77 -32.74
N ALA A 44 -42.12 1.40 -34.01
CA ALA A 44 -40.90 0.71 -34.45
C ALA A 44 -39.62 1.48 -34.09
N LYS A 45 -39.70 2.82 -34.03
CA LYS A 45 -38.60 3.70 -33.62
C LYS A 45 -38.24 3.51 -32.14
N ASP A 46 -39.24 3.37 -31.27
CA ASP A 46 -39.02 3.15 -29.83
C ASP A 46 -38.44 1.76 -29.56
N GLN A 47 -38.95 0.73 -30.27
CA GLN A 47 -38.38 -0.62 -30.22
C GLN A 47 -36.91 -0.63 -30.65
N ALA A 48 -36.57 0.05 -31.75
CA ALA A 48 -35.19 0.20 -32.21
C ALA A 48 -34.30 0.92 -31.19
N THR A 49 -34.83 1.94 -30.52
CA THR A 49 -34.13 2.68 -29.46
C THR A 49 -33.82 1.79 -28.26
N ILE A 50 -34.76 0.94 -27.82
CA ILE A 50 -34.53 0.00 -26.72
C ILE A 50 -33.47 -1.05 -27.11
N LYS A 51 -33.51 -1.59 -28.33
CA LYS A 51 -32.49 -2.52 -28.83
C LYS A 51 -31.10 -1.88 -28.86
N ALA A 52 -31.00 -0.62 -29.28
CA ALA A 52 -29.74 0.14 -29.25
C ALA A 52 -29.25 0.42 -27.82
N ALA A 53 -30.16 0.68 -26.88
CA ALA A 53 -29.83 0.86 -25.47
C ALA A 53 -29.28 -0.44 -24.85
N ILE A 54 -29.89 -1.59 -25.15
CA ILE A 54 -29.40 -2.92 -24.72
C ILE A 54 -27.97 -3.15 -25.22
N ALA A 55 -27.71 -2.90 -26.51
CA ALA A 55 -26.38 -3.05 -27.09
C ALA A 55 -25.35 -2.10 -26.43
N THR A 56 -25.75 -0.87 -26.14
CA THR A 56 -24.92 0.11 -25.43
C THR A 56 -24.60 -0.35 -24.02
N LEU A 57 -25.58 -0.87 -23.27
CA LEU A 57 -25.38 -1.40 -21.93
C LEU A 57 -24.45 -2.61 -21.91
N ASP A 58 -24.57 -3.51 -22.91
CA ASP A 58 -23.65 -4.64 -23.07
C ASP A 58 -22.21 -4.15 -23.26
N GLN A 59 -21.99 -3.16 -24.13
CA GLN A 59 -20.66 -2.61 -24.39
C GLN A 59 -20.06 -1.90 -23.16
N VAL A 60 -20.88 -1.15 -22.41
CA VAL A 60 -20.43 -0.48 -21.18
C VAL A 60 -20.12 -1.50 -20.09
N ALA A 61 -20.97 -2.53 -19.91
CA ALA A 61 -20.72 -3.60 -18.95
C ALA A 61 -19.40 -4.33 -19.27
N GLU A 62 -19.16 -4.66 -20.54
CA GLU A 62 -17.90 -5.29 -20.96
C GLU A 62 -16.69 -4.40 -20.65
N THR A 63 -16.81 -3.09 -20.85
CA THR A 63 -15.75 -2.12 -20.55
C THR A 63 -15.40 -2.12 -19.07
N PHE A 64 -16.39 -2.12 -18.17
CA PHE A 64 -16.15 -2.22 -16.72
C PHE A 64 -15.56 -3.58 -16.31
N MET A 65 -15.96 -4.67 -16.95
CA MET A 65 -15.36 -5.98 -16.69
C MET A 65 -13.90 -6.06 -17.16
N LYS A 66 -13.55 -5.41 -18.27
CA LYS A 66 -12.15 -5.24 -18.71
C LYS A 66 -11.36 -4.39 -17.72
N ALA A 67 -11.92 -3.27 -17.26
CA ALA A 67 -11.30 -2.42 -16.24
C ALA A 67 -11.05 -3.17 -14.93
N HIS A 68 -12.02 -3.96 -14.47
CA HIS A 68 -11.87 -4.86 -13.31
C HIS A 68 -10.67 -5.79 -13.46
N ARG A 69 -10.54 -6.50 -14.60
CA ARG A 69 -9.42 -7.43 -14.83
C ARG A 69 -8.07 -6.72 -14.82
N ILE A 70 -7.97 -5.57 -15.48
CA ILE A 70 -6.75 -4.75 -15.51
C ILE A 70 -6.38 -4.31 -14.09
N LYS A 71 -7.34 -3.73 -13.35
CA LYS A 71 -7.12 -3.25 -11.98
C LYS A 71 -6.74 -4.38 -11.03
N ALA A 72 -7.42 -5.53 -11.11
CA ALA A 72 -7.11 -6.70 -10.29
C ALA A 72 -5.68 -7.20 -10.53
N LYS A 73 -5.23 -7.20 -11.79
CA LYS A 73 -3.84 -7.54 -12.13
C LYS A 73 -2.85 -6.52 -11.56
N GLN A 74 -3.15 -5.22 -11.67
CA GLN A 74 -2.32 -4.15 -11.10
C GLN A 74 -2.22 -4.24 -9.57
N GLU A 75 -3.34 -4.46 -8.89
CA GLU A 75 -3.40 -4.63 -7.43
C GLU A 75 -2.59 -5.86 -7.00
N LYS A 76 -2.78 -6.99 -7.67
CA LYS A 76 -1.99 -8.21 -7.41
C LYS A 76 -0.49 -7.97 -7.58
N LEU A 77 -0.07 -7.34 -8.69
CA LEU A 77 1.35 -7.02 -8.92
C LEU A 77 1.91 -6.07 -7.86
N ARG A 78 1.11 -5.09 -7.40
CA ARG A 78 1.50 -4.18 -6.32
C ARG A 78 1.68 -4.94 -5.00
N ASP A 79 0.77 -5.85 -4.68
CA ASP A 79 0.82 -6.64 -3.44
C ASP A 79 2.00 -7.63 -3.46
N GLU A 80 2.26 -8.27 -4.60
CA GLU A 80 3.44 -9.12 -4.84
C GLU A 80 4.74 -8.31 -4.70
N ARG A 81 4.80 -7.11 -5.28
CA ARG A 81 5.96 -6.21 -5.16
C ARG A 81 6.19 -5.78 -3.72
N LEU A 82 5.14 -5.46 -2.98
CA LEU A 82 5.24 -5.11 -1.56
C LEU A 82 5.72 -6.28 -0.71
N ALA A 83 5.21 -7.49 -0.96
CA ALA A 83 5.66 -8.70 -0.27
C ALA A 83 7.15 -8.98 -0.56
N ALA A 84 7.58 -8.83 -1.81
CA ALA A 84 8.98 -8.97 -2.20
C ALA A 84 9.87 -7.91 -1.51
N ALA A 85 9.44 -6.64 -1.47
CA ALA A 85 10.16 -5.57 -0.80
C ALA A 85 10.33 -5.85 0.70
N LYS A 86 9.26 -6.26 1.37
CA LYS A 86 9.30 -6.63 2.80
C LYS A 86 10.28 -7.77 3.05
N LYS A 87 10.21 -8.84 2.25
CA LYS A 87 11.13 -9.97 2.36
C LYS A 87 12.59 -9.52 2.18
N LEU A 88 12.84 -8.65 1.21
CA LEU A 88 14.18 -8.13 0.92
C LEU A 88 14.72 -7.30 2.09
N VAL A 89 13.93 -6.36 2.62
CA VAL A 89 14.34 -5.54 3.78
C VAL A 89 14.57 -6.42 5.02
N LEU A 90 13.71 -7.40 5.27
CA LEU A 90 13.89 -8.33 6.40
C LEU A 90 15.12 -9.24 6.26
N ALA A 91 15.62 -9.46 5.05
CA ALA A 91 16.86 -10.19 4.81
C ALA A 91 18.12 -9.29 4.83
N SER A 92 17.93 -7.97 4.81
CA SER A 92 19.01 -6.98 4.74
C SER A 92 19.66 -6.67 6.08
N ASP A 93 20.74 -5.88 6.06
CA ASP A 93 21.42 -5.45 7.28
C ASP A 93 20.58 -4.51 8.15
N PHE A 94 19.59 -3.80 7.59
CA PHE A 94 18.64 -3.00 8.38
C PHE A 94 17.91 -3.84 9.42
N ALA A 95 17.47 -5.05 9.06
CA ALA A 95 16.74 -5.94 9.97
C ALA A 95 17.65 -6.61 11.01
N LYS A 96 18.97 -6.63 10.78
CA LYS A 96 19.97 -7.19 11.69
C LYS A 96 20.40 -6.22 12.80
N LEU A 97 19.98 -4.95 12.71
CA LEU A 97 20.26 -3.95 13.75
C LEU A 97 19.61 -4.37 15.08
N SER A 98 20.44 -4.72 16.05
CA SER A 98 20.01 -5.28 17.34
C SER A 98 20.27 -4.36 18.52
N SER A 99 21.27 -3.47 18.43
CA SER A 99 21.61 -2.55 19.51
C SER A 99 20.57 -1.43 19.65
N VAL A 100 20.38 -0.92 20.88
CA VAL A 100 19.51 0.24 21.14
C VAL A 100 19.95 1.42 20.27
N LYS A 101 21.26 1.67 20.24
CA LYS A 101 21.90 2.74 19.50
C LYS A 101 21.60 2.71 18.00
N ASP A 102 21.70 1.55 17.36
CA ASP A 102 21.42 1.40 15.93
C ASP A 102 19.96 1.58 15.58
N LYS A 103 19.08 0.99 16.40
CA LYS A 103 17.63 1.11 16.21
C LYS A 103 17.18 2.55 16.36
N VAL A 104 17.65 3.26 17.39
CA VAL A 104 17.36 4.68 17.59
C VAL A 104 17.88 5.51 16.42
N ALA A 105 19.10 5.26 15.93
CA ALA A 105 19.65 5.96 14.77
C ALA A 105 18.80 5.75 13.52
N LEU A 106 18.36 4.51 13.25
CA LEU A 106 17.50 4.22 12.10
C LEU A 106 16.15 4.92 12.21
N ILE A 107 15.50 4.84 13.39
CA ILE A 107 14.21 5.51 13.63
C ILE A 107 14.35 7.03 13.47
N ALA A 108 15.44 7.63 13.94
CA ALA A 108 15.68 9.08 13.83
C ALA A 108 15.88 9.58 12.38
N MET A 109 16.32 8.68 11.49
CA MET A 109 16.46 8.98 10.06
C MET A 109 15.09 9.17 9.39
N GLU A 110 14.05 8.48 9.87
CA GLU A 110 12.68 8.65 9.41
C GLU A 110 11.98 9.83 10.11
N CYS A 111 11.49 10.79 9.32
CA CYS A 111 10.95 12.05 9.84
C CYS A 111 9.67 11.87 10.67
N PHE A 112 8.85 10.87 10.36
CA PHE A 112 7.54 10.66 11.00
C PHE A 112 7.64 10.13 12.44
N TYR A 113 8.67 9.32 12.74
CA TYR A 113 8.81 8.66 14.04
C TYR A 113 9.91 9.26 14.92
N ARG A 114 10.59 10.30 14.43
CA ARG A 114 11.68 10.95 15.16
C ARG A 114 11.27 11.41 16.56
N ASN A 115 10.04 11.87 16.76
CA ASN A 115 9.63 12.37 18.08
C ASN A 115 9.37 11.24 19.09
N GLU A 116 9.08 10.02 18.63
CA GLU A 116 8.77 8.88 19.51
C GLU A 116 9.96 8.50 20.39
N ILE A 117 11.19 8.58 19.86
CA ILE A 117 12.40 8.24 20.63
C ILE A 117 12.65 9.22 21.80
N HIS A 118 12.13 10.44 21.72
CA HIS A 118 12.33 11.47 22.75
C HIS A 118 11.31 11.39 23.89
N ASN A 119 10.24 10.60 23.74
CA ASN A 119 9.14 10.49 24.71
C ASN A 119 9.25 9.24 25.62
N VAL A 120 10.39 8.54 25.60
CA VAL A 120 10.57 7.30 26.35
C VAL A 120 10.79 7.57 27.84
N LYS A 121 9.81 7.18 28.67
CA LYS A 121 9.84 7.37 30.13
C LYS A 121 9.74 6.06 30.90
N THR A 122 9.18 5.03 30.29
CA THR A 122 8.92 3.74 30.92
C THR A 122 9.54 2.60 30.12
N VAL A 123 9.65 1.44 30.77
CA VAL A 123 10.07 0.18 30.13
C VAL A 123 9.15 -0.17 28.96
N PHE A 124 7.84 0.08 29.11
CA PHE A 124 6.88 -0.14 28.05
C PHE A 124 7.20 0.72 26.82
N ASP A 125 7.44 2.02 27.02
CA ASP A 125 7.78 2.94 25.93
C ASP A 125 9.07 2.50 25.21
N ALA A 126 10.09 2.09 25.97
CA ALA A 126 11.35 1.59 25.42
C ALA A 126 11.14 0.34 24.54
N LYS A 127 10.34 -0.63 25.02
CA LYS A 127 9.99 -1.84 24.26
C LYS A 127 9.16 -1.51 23.02
N TYR A 128 8.23 -0.58 23.13
CA TYR A 128 7.41 -0.10 22.01
C TYR A 128 8.27 0.54 20.93
N VAL A 129 9.20 1.44 21.29
CA VAL A 129 10.09 2.10 20.33
C VAL A 129 11.03 1.10 19.65
N LEU A 130 11.71 0.24 20.41
CA LEU A 130 12.71 -0.69 19.87
C LEU A 130 12.13 -1.90 19.15
N GLY A 131 10.84 -2.18 19.36
CA GLY A 131 10.10 -3.27 18.73
C GLY A 131 9.17 -2.75 17.64
N HIS A 132 8.07 -2.11 18.04
CA HIS A 132 7.02 -1.68 17.13
C HIS A 132 7.48 -0.56 16.20
N VAL A 133 7.99 0.55 16.73
CA VAL A 133 8.39 1.71 15.90
C VAL A 133 9.52 1.32 14.96
N PHE A 134 10.52 0.57 15.45
CA PHE A 134 11.59 0.02 14.60
C PHE A 134 11.04 -0.84 13.44
N ASN A 135 10.11 -1.76 13.71
CA ASN A 135 9.50 -2.58 12.66
C ASN A 135 8.69 -1.74 11.67
N THR A 136 8.01 -0.69 12.14
CA THR A 136 7.32 0.25 11.28
C THR A 136 8.29 1.01 10.37
N THR A 137 9.45 1.43 10.89
CA THR A 137 10.52 2.00 10.05
C THR A 137 10.99 1.05 8.95
N LEU A 138 11.16 -0.26 9.23
CA LEU A 138 11.48 -1.25 8.20
C LEU A 138 10.37 -1.37 7.14
N ASN A 139 9.11 -1.27 7.55
CA ASN A 139 7.98 -1.27 6.63
C ASN A 139 7.96 -0.03 5.73
N GLU A 140 8.35 1.15 6.24
CA GLU A 140 8.47 2.37 5.43
C GLU A 140 9.58 2.26 4.38
N ILE A 141 10.74 1.69 4.75
CA ILE A 141 11.79 1.37 3.77
C ILE A 141 11.25 0.44 2.69
N SER A 142 10.55 -0.63 3.09
CA SER A 142 9.92 -1.57 2.15
C SER A 142 8.93 -0.86 1.22
N TYR A 143 8.10 0.03 1.75
CA TYR A 143 7.13 0.80 0.97
C TYR A 143 7.84 1.75 -0.03
N SER A 144 8.91 2.42 0.40
CA SER A 144 9.73 3.27 -0.48
C SER A 144 10.32 2.49 -1.66
N LEU A 145 10.80 1.25 -1.44
CA LEU A 145 11.31 0.38 -2.50
C LEU A 145 10.23 0.06 -3.55
N THR A 146 8.98 -0.13 -3.13
CA THR A 146 7.90 -0.44 -4.10
C THR A 146 7.67 0.66 -5.13
N LYS A 147 8.03 1.91 -4.80
CA LYS A 147 7.90 3.08 -5.67
C LYS A 147 9.04 3.20 -6.68
N GLN A 148 10.16 2.51 -6.47
CA GLN A 148 11.28 2.52 -7.41
C GLN A 148 10.91 1.71 -8.65
N ILE A 149 11.44 2.11 -9.81
CA ILE A 149 11.27 1.37 -11.07
C ILE A 149 12.37 0.32 -11.15
N GLY A 150 12.02 -0.91 -11.54
CA GLY A 150 12.99 -1.98 -11.75
C GLY A 150 13.36 -2.74 -10.47
N ASP A 151 14.63 -3.16 -10.41
CA ASP A 151 15.18 -3.97 -9.33
C ASP A 151 15.24 -3.19 -8.01
N MET A 152 14.96 -3.88 -6.90
CA MET A 152 14.88 -3.27 -5.57
C MET A 152 16.18 -3.41 -4.75
N ASN A 153 17.15 -4.20 -5.22
CA ASN A 153 18.41 -4.40 -4.49
C ASN A 153 19.27 -3.13 -4.50
N GLU A 154 19.51 -2.55 -5.68
CA GLU A 154 20.35 -1.34 -5.80
C GLU A 154 19.80 -0.16 -4.96
N PRO A 155 18.50 0.20 -5.02
CA PRO A 155 17.96 1.23 -4.14
C PRO A 155 18.10 0.91 -2.64
N LEU A 156 17.98 -0.36 -2.25
CA LEU A 156 18.15 -0.78 -0.86
C LEU A 156 19.62 -0.65 -0.40
N GLU A 157 20.57 -1.07 -1.24
CA GLU A 157 22.00 -0.92 -0.97
C GLU A 157 22.40 0.55 -0.84
N ASN A 158 21.87 1.41 -1.70
CA ASN A 158 22.11 2.85 -1.64
C ASN A 158 21.50 3.48 -0.38
N ALA A 159 20.30 3.05 0.03
CA ALA A 159 19.70 3.47 1.30
C ALA A 159 20.56 3.04 2.49
N TRP A 160 21.11 1.83 2.47
CA TRP A 160 22.01 1.33 3.50
C TRP A 160 23.31 2.13 3.58
N LYS A 161 23.97 2.39 2.45
CA LYS A 161 25.18 3.23 2.40
C LYS A 161 24.93 4.62 2.99
N LYS A 162 23.83 5.26 2.59
CA LYS A 162 23.44 6.58 3.12
C LYS A 162 23.17 6.56 4.63
N PHE A 163 22.57 5.48 5.15
CA PHE A 163 22.39 5.30 6.59
C PHE A 163 23.75 5.20 7.30
N GLN A 164 24.67 4.38 6.78
CA GLN A 164 26.02 4.21 7.32
C GLN A 164 26.82 5.52 7.33
N GLU A 165 26.74 6.31 6.26
CA GLU A 165 27.39 7.63 6.17
C GLU A 165 26.91 8.60 7.27
N LYS A 166 25.61 8.56 7.61
CA LYS A 166 25.01 9.42 8.64
C LYS A 166 25.14 8.86 10.06
N LEU A 167 25.48 7.60 10.19
CA LEU A 167 25.47 6.88 11.45
C LEU A 167 26.33 7.56 12.53
N PRO A 168 27.55 8.06 12.25
CA PRO A 168 28.34 8.76 13.27
C PRO A 168 27.67 10.03 13.80
N GLU A 169 27.06 10.84 12.93
CA GLU A 169 26.34 12.05 13.33
C GLU A 169 25.12 11.70 14.20
N LEU A 170 24.33 10.71 13.77
CA LEU A 170 23.13 10.27 14.48
C LEU A 170 23.47 9.74 15.88
N TYR A 171 24.59 9.01 16.01
CA TYR A 171 25.08 8.52 17.29
C TYR A 171 25.40 9.63 18.27
N VAL A 172 26.09 10.69 17.82
CA VAL A 172 26.40 11.85 18.67
C VAL A 172 25.12 12.58 19.05
N LYS A 173 24.26 12.85 18.06
CA LYS A 173 23.02 13.62 18.24
C LYS A 173 22.04 12.97 19.20
N HIS A 174 21.95 11.65 19.21
CA HIS A 174 20.96 10.89 19.98
C HIS A 174 21.57 10.13 21.18
N ALA A 175 22.82 10.40 21.55
CA ALA A 175 23.51 9.72 22.65
C ALA A 175 22.74 9.76 23.98
N VAL A 176 22.16 10.92 24.34
CA VAL A 176 21.38 11.09 25.58
C VAL A 176 20.11 10.22 25.57
N VAL A 177 19.44 10.15 24.42
CA VAL A 177 18.24 9.31 24.26
C VAL A 177 18.59 7.83 24.40
N VAL A 178 19.67 7.39 23.74
CA VAL A 178 20.17 6.01 23.83
C VAL A 178 20.47 5.64 25.28
N ALA A 179 21.24 6.49 25.99
CA ALA A 179 21.57 6.25 27.40
C ALA A 179 20.32 6.19 28.30
N ASN A 180 19.33 7.05 28.07
CA ASN A 180 18.07 7.01 28.81
C ASN A 180 17.32 5.69 28.60
N ILE A 181 17.18 5.25 27.34
CA ILE A 181 16.51 4.00 27.00
C ILE A 181 17.24 2.81 27.62
N GLU A 182 18.57 2.76 27.52
CA GLU A 182 19.39 1.70 28.12
C GLU A 182 19.22 1.64 29.65
N ASN A 183 19.20 2.79 30.34
CA ASN A 183 18.99 2.87 31.79
C ASN A 183 17.59 2.38 32.20
N ILE A 184 16.55 2.75 31.44
CA ILE A 184 15.18 2.30 31.65
C ILE A 184 15.06 0.79 31.51
N LEU A 185 15.71 0.20 30.50
CA LEU A 185 15.69 -1.25 30.30
C LEU A 185 16.50 -1.99 31.40
N ALA A 186 17.65 -1.44 31.82
CA ALA A 186 18.48 -2.04 32.86
C ALA A 186 17.82 -2.04 34.25
N THR A 187 16.91 -1.11 34.53
CA THR A 187 16.17 -1.05 35.80
C THR A 187 15.07 -2.10 35.90
N GLU A 188 14.61 -2.68 34.80
CA GLU A 188 13.73 -3.86 34.79
C GLU A 188 14.48 -5.12 35.18
N THR A 189 15.68 -5.33 34.62
CA THR A 189 16.50 -6.53 34.85
C THR A 189 16.95 -6.69 36.30
N LYS A 190 17.01 -5.59 37.07
CA LYS A 190 17.39 -5.58 38.49
C LYS A 190 16.24 -5.85 39.47
N LYS A 191 15.00 -5.97 38.99
CA LYS A 191 13.81 -6.23 39.82
C LYS A 191 13.43 -7.72 39.91
N ILE A 192 14.30 -8.61 39.44
CA ILE A 192 14.22 -10.07 39.56
C ILE A 192 15.29 -10.51 40.55
#